data_AF-A0A831LF32-F1
#
_entry.id   AF-A0A831LF32-F1
#
_cell.length_a   1.000
_cell.length_b   1.000
_cell.length_c   1.000
_cell.angle_alpha   90.00
_cell.angle_beta   90.00
_cell.angle_gamma   90.00
#
_symmetry.space_group_name_H-M   'P 1'
#
loop_
_entity.id
_entity.type
_entity.pdbx_description
1 polymer ?
#
loop_
_entity_poly.entity_id
_entity_poly.type
_entity_poly.pdbx_seq_one_letter_code
_entity_poly.pdbx_strand_id
1 'polypeptide(L)'
;MILLTTADFWFGVKSTLFLYLLNLPLYVLYISGLYIDPHIFLVAASTYIAAYWLSCGRYRFTAVVYATALAAIALDFILQPEAIFGRQPIDISWLSFVGPVALLVLILYAATIGRGVRRMISVVLLLIAILVGQLYLVFAGYVWRLFVPLISSIPVGFPQPQDFPLYIVLYAIWKKIHLRQSEKTKGPT
;
A
#
# COMPACT_ATOMS: atom_id res chain seq x y z
N MET A 1 5.60 -21.10 13.79
CA MET A 1 5.48 -19.87 14.61
C MET A 1 6.59 -18.90 14.21
N ILE A 2 6.25 -17.73 13.65
CA ILE A 2 7.24 -16.73 13.23
C ILE A 2 7.50 -15.81 14.43
N LEU A 3 8.60 -16.03 15.17
CA LEU A 3 8.97 -15.20 16.33
C LEU A 3 9.51 -13.84 15.88
N LEU A 4 8.88 -12.74 16.26
CA LEU A 4 9.35 -11.37 15.93
C LEU A 4 10.64 -11.06 16.70
N THR A 5 11.68 -10.62 16.00
CA THR A 5 12.92 -10.15 16.62
C THR A 5 12.85 -8.66 16.91
N THR A 6 13.76 -8.16 17.75
CA THR A 6 13.90 -6.72 18.01
C THR A 6 14.16 -5.93 16.72
N ALA A 7 14.93 -6.49 15.79
CA ALA A 7 15.20 -5.88 14.48
C ALA A 7 13.97 -5.85 13.56
N ASP A 8 13.03 -6.77 13.74
CA ASP A 8 11.76 -6.78 12.99
C ASP A 8 10.79 -5.74 13.56
N PHE A 9 10.78 -5.60 14.89
CA PHE A 9 10.01 -4.55 15.56
C PHE A 9 10.44 -3.16 15.10
N TRP A 10 11.74 -2.84 15.17
CA TRP A 10 12.25 -1.54 14.72
C TRP A 10 12.00 -1.26 13.23
N PHE A 11 12.05 -2.31 12.39
CA PHE A 11 11.67 -2.17 10.99
C PHE A 11 10.18 -1.85 10.83
N GLY A 12 9.32 -2.51 11.60
CA GLY A 12 7.87 -2.24 11.62
C GLY A 12 7.58 -0.81 12.06
N VAL A 13 8.24 -0.32 13.12
CA VAL A 13 8.11 1.08 13.60
C VAL A 13 8.51 2.06 12.49
N LYS A 14 9.67 1.84 11.86
CA LYS A 14 10.16 2.68 10.76
C LYS A 14 9.18 2.71 9.57
N SER A 15 8.66 1.54 9.19
CA SER A 15 7.70 1.41 8.08
C SER A 15 6.40 2.13 8.40
N THR A 16 5.92 1.99 9.63
CA THR A 16 4.68 2.63 10.08
C THR A 16 4.83 4.16 10.16
N LEU A 17 5.99 4.66 10.58
CA LEU A 17 6.29 6.09 10.54
C LEU A 17 6.21 6.63 9.10
N PHE A 18 6.84 5.95 8.14
CA PHE A 18 6.77 6.36 6.74
C PHE A 18 5.36 6.25 6.16
N LEU A 19 4.57 5.26 6.56
CA LEU A 19 3.17 5.15 6.19
C LEU A 19 2.41 6.42 6.60
N TYR A 20 2.52 6.86 7.86
CA TYR A 20 1.83 8.07 8.32
C TYR A 20 2.35 9.34 7.63
N LEU A 21 3.66 9.47 7.42
CA LEU A 21 4.23 10.63 6.72
C LEU A 21 3.73 10.73 5.27
N LEU A 22 3.63 9.60 4.57
CA LEU A 22 3.10 9.57 3.20
C LEU A 22 1.60 9.85 3.13
N ASN A 23 0.84 9.48 4.16
CA ASN A 23 -0.61 9.77 4.21
C ASN A 23 -0.95 11.16 4.74
N LEU A 24 -0.01 11.89 5.35
CA LEU A 24 -0.27 13.22 5.92
C LEU A 24 -0.89 14.20 4.91
N PRO A 25 -0.38 14.33 3.67
CA PRO A 25 -1.03 15.17 2.65
C PRO A 25 -2.44 14.70 2.29
N LEU A 26 -2.69 13.37 2.27
CA LEU A 26 -3.99 12.80 1.95
C LEU A 26 -5.02 13.10 3.06
N TYR A 27 -4.59 13.09 4.33
CA TYR A 27 -5.44 13.54 5.44
C TYR A 27 -5.85 15.01 5.30
N VAL A 28 -4.90 15.88 4.92
CA VAL A 28 -5.18 17.30 4.70
C VAL A 28 -6.18 17.49 3.56
N LEU A 29 -6.00 16.78 2.44
CA LEU A 29 -6.93 16.83 1.30
C LEU A 29 -8.34 16.33 1.66
N TYR A 30 -8.44 15.25 2.44
CA TYR A 30 -9.72 14.72 2.89
C TYR A 30 -10.44 15.68 3.86
N ILE A 31 -9.74 16.15 4.90
CA ILE A 31 -10.34 17.04 5.93
C ILE A 31 -10.74 18.40 5.33
N SER A 32 -9.99 18.89 4.34
CA SER A 32 -10.33 20.13 3.63
C SER A 32 -11.50 19.99 2.65
N GLY A 33 -12.01 18.76 2.42
CA GLY A 33 -13.12 18.51 1.50
C GLY A 33 -12.75 18.68 0.02
N LEU A 34 -11.47 18.82 -0.30
CA LEU A 34 -10.99 19.03 -1.67
C LEU A 34 -11.07 17.76 -2.54
N TYR A 35 -11.25 16.59 -1.92
CA TYR A 35 -11.26 15.32 -2.64
C TYR A 35 -12.09 14.27 -1.88
N ILE A 36 -12.97 13.57 -2.59
CA ILE A 36 -13.94 12.61 -2.04
C ILE A 36 -13.76 11.24 -2.73
N ASP A 37 -14.06 10.19 -1.96
CA ASP A 37 -14.14 8.77 -2.34
C ASP A 37 -14.52 8.45 -3.79
N PRO A 38 -13.98 7.38 -4.43
CA PRO A 38 -13.10 6.32 -3.89
C PRO A 38 -11.58 6.50 -4.15
N HIS A 39 -11.17 7.51 -4.91
CA HIS A 39 -9.84 7.59 -5.52
C HIS A 39 -8.70 7.80 -4.51
N ILE A 40 -8.99 8.51 -3.42
CA ILE A 40 -8.03 8.83 -2.34
C ILE A 40 -7.59 7.57 -1.59
N PHE A 41 -8.45 6.54 -1.55
CA PHE A 41 -8.16 5.26 -0.90
C PHE A 41 -7.17 4.40 -1.67
N LEU A 42 -7.11 4.53 -2.99
CA LEU A 42 -6.12 3.80 -3.80
C LEU A 42 -4.71 4.35 -3.57
N VAL A 43 -4.58 5.68 -3.54
CA VAL A 43 -3.28 6.29 -3.26
C VAL A 43 -2.87 6.01 -1.83
N ALA A 44 -3.80 6.05 -0.87
CA ALA A 44 -3.57 5.56 0.48
C ALA A 44 -3.12 4.08 0.48
N ALA A 45 -3.75 3.18 -0.27
CA ALA A 45 -3.32 1.79 -0.40
C ALA A 45 -1.88 1.67 -0.98
N SER A 46 -1.53 2.50 -1.96
CA SER A 46 -0.17 2.52 -2.54
C SER A 46 0.90 2.96 -1.53
N THR A 47 0.54 3.81 -0.55
CA THR A 47 1.48 4.26 0.49
C THR A 47 1.97 3.13 1.37
N TYR A 48 1.20 2.04 1.53
CA TYR A 48 1.62 0.86 2.29
C TYR A 48 2.83 0.18 1.66
N ILE A 49 2.77 0.00 0.33
CA ILE A 49 3.86 -0.58 -0.46
C ILE A 49 5.04 0.38 -0.49
N ALA A 50 4.77 1.67 -0.68
CA ALA A 50 5.79 2.72 -0.69
C ALA A 50 6.56 2.78 0.65
N ALA A 51 5.87 2.80 1.78
CA ALA A 51 6.44 2.86 3.12
C ALA A 51 7.32 1.64 3.44
N TYR A 52 6.90 0.45 3.01
CA TYR A 52 7.70 -0.77 3.12
C TYR A 52 9.02 -0.67 2.33
N TRP A 53 8.96 -0.21 1.08
CA TRP A 53 10.14 -0.09 0.23
C TRP A 53 11.07 1.04 0.63
N LEU A 54 10.52 2.16 1.13
CA LEU A 54 11.29 3.24 1.74
C LEU A 54 12.08 2.71 2.95
N SER A 55 11.44 1.87 3.77
CA SER A 55 12.08 1.24 4.94
C SER A 55 13.21 0.30 4.56
N CYS A 56 13.08 -0.39 3.43
CA CYS A 56 14.12 -1.20 2.81
C CYS A 56 15.23 -0.37 2.11
N GLY A 57 15.15 0.96 2.09
CA GLY A 57 16.12 1.85 1.43
C GLY A 57 15.98 1.91 -0.10
N ARG A 58 14.87 1.44 -0.68
CA ARG A 58 14.61 1.48 -2.12
C ARG A 58 13.83 2.73 -2.54
N TYR A 59 14.49 3.88 -2.42
CA TYR A 59 13.87 5.20 -2.62
C TYR A 59 13.34 5.44 -4.05
N ARG A 60 14.07 5.00 -5.09
CA ARG A 60 13.67 5.23 -6.49
C ARG A 60 12.37 4.53 -6.85
N PHE A 61 12.23 3.26 -6.47
CA PHE A 61 11.02 2.49 -6.72
C PHE A 61 9.83 3.06 -5.96
N THR A 62 10.05 3.43 -4.71
CA THR A 62 9.05 4.07 -3.86
C THR A 62 8.52 5.36 -4.47
N ALA A 63 9.43 6.23 -4.94
CA ALA A 63 9.08 7.49 -5.58
C ALA A 63 8.27 7.26 -6.87
N VAL A 64 8.65 6.27 -7.70
CA VAL A 64 7.91 5.96 -8.93
C VAL A 64 6.49 5.49 -8.62
N VAL A 65 6.32 4.52 -7.72
CA VAL A 65 4.98 3.99 -7.36
C VAL A 65 4.08 5.09 -6.80
N TYR A 66 4.62 5.89 -5.87
CA TYR A 66 3.85 6.97 -5.26
C TYR A 66 3.54 8.10 -6.25
N ALA A 67 4.50 8.49 -7.10
CA ALA A 67 4.29 9.49 -8.13
C ALA A 67 3.27 9.02 -9.18
N THR A 68 3.27 7.75 -9.59
CA THR A 68 2.27 7.22 -10.52
C THR A 68 0.87 7.24 -9.93
N ALA A 69 0.74 6.95 -8.63
CA ALA A 69 -0.54 6.98 -7.94
C ALA A 69 -1.07 8.42 -7.80
N LEU A 70 -0.20 9.37 -7.44
CA LEU A 70 -0.54 10.80 -7.42
C LEU A 70 -0.85 11.38 -8.81
N ALA A 71 -0.11 10.97 -9.84
CA ALA A 71 -0.36 11.38 -11.20
C ALA A 71 -1.72 10.88 -11.69
N ALA A 72 -2.14 9.67 -11.32
CA ALA A 72 -3.48 9.16 -11.62
C ALA A 72 -4.57 10.03 -10.96
N ILE A 73 -4.40 10.44 -9.70
CA ILE A 73 -5.30 11.42 -9.04
C ILE A 73 -5.30 12.75 -9.78
N ALA A 74 -4.11 13.29 -10.11
CA ALA A 74 -4.02 14.58 -10.78
C ALA A 74 -4.70 14.55 -12.16
N LEU A 75 -4.56 13.42 -12.86
CA LEU A 75 -5.22 13.21 -14.15
C LEU A 75 -6.73 13.09 -14.01
N ASP A 76 -7.22 12.43 -12.95
CA ASP A 76 -8.65 12.37 -12.59
C ASP A 76 -9.22 13.77 -12.28
N PHE A 77 -8.43 14.66 -11.68
CA PHE A 77 -8.81 16.05 -11.43
C PHE A 77 -8.97 16.88 -12.72
N ILE A 78 -8.13 16.61 -13.73
CA ILE A 78 -8.12 17.33 -15.01
C ILE A 78 -9.12 16.73 -16.00
N LEU A 79 -9.22 15.40 -16.03
CA LEU A 79 -10.04 14.61 -16.93
C LEU A 79 -11.03 13.81 -16.10
N GLN A 80 -12.06 14.48 -15.60
CA GLN A 80 -13.11 13.84 -14.81
C GLN A 80 -13.73 12.68 -15.61
N PRO A 81 -13.58 11.41 -15.17
CA PRO A 81 -14.12 10.26 -15.88
C PRO A 81 -15.64 10.33 -16.04
N GLU A 82 -16.33 11.00 -15.11
CA GLU A 82 -17.76 11.31 -15.18
C GLU A 82 -18.16 12.07 -16.45
N ALA A 83 -17.27 12.94 -16.97
CA ALA A 83 -17.51 13.69 -18.20
C ALA A 83 -17.42 12.82 -19.46
N ILE A 84 -16.76 11.65 -19.38
CA ILE A 84 -16.53 10.73 -20.51
C ILE A 84 -17.49 9.54 -20.47
N PHE A 85 -17.73 8.95 -19.28
CA PHE A 85 -18.48 7.71 -19.10
C PHE A 85 -19.86 7.91 -18.47
N GLY A 86 -20.20 9.13 -18.05
CA GLY A 86 -21.39 9.42 -17.26
C GLY A 86 -21.27 8.91 -15.82
N ARG A 87 -22.19 9.35 -14.94
CA ARG A 87 -22.26 8.85 -13.55
C ARG A 87 -22.69 7.38 -13.56
N GLN A 88 -21.78 6.48 -13.17
CA GLN A 88 -22.09 5.07 -12.96
C GLN A 88 -22.19 4.75 -11.47
N PRO A 89 -23.11 3.85 -11.06
CA PRO A 89 -23.31 3.48 -9.65
C PRO A 89 -22.14 2.65 -9.08
N ILE A 90 -21.32 2.08 -9.97
CA ILE A 90 -20.04 1.44 -9.66
C ILE A 90 -19.05 2.10 -10.61
N ASP A 91 -17.98 2.69 -10.10
CA ASP A 91 -16.95 3.40 -10.87
C ASP A 91 -16.07 2.41 -11.69
N ILE A 92 -16.69 1.67 -12.61
CA ILE A 92 -16.03 0.69 -13.50
C ILE A 92 -15.15 1.43 -14.53
N SER A 93 -15.53 2.66 -14.89
CA SER A 93 -14.70 3.64 -15.62
C SER A 93 -13.29 3.72 -15.00
N TRP A 94 -13.19 3.65 -13.67
CA TRP A 94 -11.93 3.77 -12.94
C TRP A 94 -11.05 2.53 -13.00
N LEU A 95 -11.63 1.33 -13.12
CA LEU A 95 -10.86 0.11 -13.40
C LEU A 95 -10.09 0.22 -14.73
N SER A 96 -10.63 1.00 -15.67
CA SER A 96 -10.05 1.24 -16.99
C SER A 96 -8.87 2.21 -16.95
N PHE A 97 -8.87 3.18 -16.03
CA PHE A 97 -7.76 4.14 -15.86
C PHE A 97 -6.71 3.67 -14.86
N VAL A 98 -7.14 3.06 -13.76
CA VAL A 98 -6.27 2.67 -12.65
C VAL A 98 -5.84 1.22 -12.69
N GLY A 99 -6.64 0.33 -13.29
CA GLY A 99 -6.21 -1.05 -13.55
C GLY A 99 -4.89 -1.12 -14.30
N PRO A 100 -4.68 -0.35 -15.40
CA PRO A 100 -3.40 -0.30 -16.09
C PRO A 100 -2.26 0.26 -15.24
N VAL A 101 -2.51 1.29 -14.42
CA VAL A 101 -1.47 1.88 -13.53
C VAL A 101 -1.10 0.92 -12.40
N ALA A 102 -2.08 0.27 -11.78
CA ALA A 102 -1.87 -0.76 -10.78
C ALA A 102 -1.13 -1.97 -11.38
N LEU A 103 -1.51 -2.39 -12.59
CA LEU A 103 -0.81 -3.43 -13.34
C LEU A 103 0.63 -3.01 -13.65
N LEU A 104 0.87 -1.76 -14.07
CA LEU A 104 2.19 -1.23 -14.34
C LEU A 104 3.05 -1.22 -13.07
N VAL A 105 2.50 -0.80 -11.93
CA VAL A 105 3.17 -0.84 -10.62
C VAL A 105 3.53 -2.27 -10.24
N LEU A 106 2.64 -3.24 -10.45
CA LEU A 106 2.88 -4.67 -10.22
C LEU A 106 3.95 -5.24 -11.16
N ILE A 107 3.97 -4.82 -12.43
CA ILE A 107 4.97 -5.21 -13.42
C ILE A 107 6.34 -4.63 -13.07
N LEU A 108 6.39 -3.34 -12.71
CA LEU A 108 7.61 -2.66 -12.26
C LEU A 108 8.15 -3.31 -10.99
N TYR A 109 7.27 -3.65 -10.05
CA TYR A 109 7.63 -4.41 -8.86
C TYR A 109 8.31 -5.73 -9.22
N ALA A 110 7.66 -6.53 -10.06
CA ALA A 110 8.21 -7.83 -10.45
C ALA A 110 9.49 -7.70 -11.28
N ALA A 111 9.63 -6.60 -12.04
CA ALA A 111 10.84 -6.28 -12.76
C ALA A 111 12.05 -6.05 -11.86
N THR A 112 11.84 -5.60 -10.62
CA THR A 112 12.92 -5.39 -9.65
C THR A 112 13.35 -6.66 -8.90
N ILE A 113 12.59 -7.76 -8.98
CA ILE A 113 12.81 -8.95 -8.13
C ILE A 113 13.14 -10.21 -8.96
N GLY A 114 12.74 -10.31 -10.24
CA GLY A 114 12.95 -11.53 -11.03
C GLY A 114 13.25 -11.34 -12.52
N ARG A 115 13.86 -12.36 -13.14
CA ARG A 115 14.02 -12.52 -14.60
C ARG A 115 13.13 -13.67 -15.11
N GLY A 116 12.55 -13.53 -16.31
CA GLY A 116 11.75 -14.58 -16.96
C GLY A 116 10.52 -15.02 -16.14
N VAL A 117 10.25 -16.33 -16.07
CA VAL A 117 9.09 -16.92 -15.37
C VAL A 117 9.03 -16.54 -13.88
N ARG A 118 10.19 -16.32 -13.24
CA ARG A 118 10.27 -15.89 -11.84
C ARG A 118 9.69 -14.48 -11.62
N ARG A 119 9.66 -13.64 -12.66
CA ARG A 119 8.98 -12.33 -12.65
C ARG A 119 7.48 -12.52 -12.47
N MET A 120 6.84 -13.38 -13.27
CA MET A 120 5.39 -13.65 -13.14
C MET A 120 5.03 -14.23 -11.78
N ILE A 121 5.82 -15.17 -11.26
CA ILE A 121 5.60 -15.73 -9.92
C ILE A 121 5.68 -14.64 -8.84
N SER A 122 6.60 -13.68 -8.98
CA SER A 122 6.74 -12.56 -8.04
C SER A 122 5.53 -11.61 -8.09
N VAL A 123 4.94 -11.38 -9.27
CA VAL A 123 3.67 -10.62 -9.40
C VAL A 123 2.55 -11.33 -8.66
N VAL A 124 2.37 -12.64 -8.91
CA VAL A 124 1.30 -13.43 -8.30
C VAL A 124 1.46 -13.49 -6.78
N LEU A 125 2.67 -13.71 -6.29
CA LEU A 125 2.97 -13.70 -4.85
C LEU A 125 2.73 -12.32 -4.23
N LEU A 126 3.04 -11.23 -4.93
CA LEU A 126 2.72 -9.89 -4.45
C LEU A 126 1.21 -9.66 -4.37
N LEU A 127 0.45 -10.06 -5.40
CA LEU A 127 -1.00 -9.96 -5.41
C LEU A 127 -1.61 -10.74 -4.24
N ILE A 128 -1.12 -11.97 -4.00
CA ILE A 128 -1.54 -12.77 -2.84
C ILE A 128 -1.15 -12.07 -1.54
N ALA A 129 0.05 -11.51 -1.42
CA ALA A 129 0.49 -10.79 -0.22
C ALA A 129 -0.33 -9.52 0.05
N ILE A 130 -0.73 -8.79 -0.99
CA ILE A 130 -1.64 -7.64 -0.91
C ILE A 130 -3.01 -8.11 -0.44
N LEU A 131 -3.58 -9.14 -1.07
CA LEU A 131 -4.88 -9.69 -0.70
C LEU A 131 -4.89 -10.18 0.76
N VAL A 132 -3.90 -10.97 1.15
CA VAL A 132 -3.76 -11.49 2.51
C VAL A 132 -3.49 -10.37 3.51
N GLY A 133 -2.66 -9.38 3.17
CA GLY A 133 -2.40 -8.21 4.01
C GLY A 133 -3.66 -7.37 4.22
N GLN A 134 -4.46 -7.18 3.17
CA GLN A 134 -5.71 -6.45 3.25
C GLN A 134 -6.75 -7.21 4.08
N LEU A 135 -6.90 -8.52 3.86
CA LEU A 135 -7.78 -9.36 4.67
C LEU A 135 -7.36 -9.36 6.15
N TYR A 136 -6.05 -9.39 6.42
CA TYR A 136 -5.53 -9.25 7.78
C TYR A 136 -5.90 -7.90 8.38
N LEU A 137 -5.68 -6.79 7.68
CA LEU A 137 -6.04 -5.46 8.18
C LEU A 137 -7.55 -5.29 8.40
N VAL A 138 -8.38 -5.85 7.51
CA VAL A 138 -9.84 -5.82 7.67
C VAL A 138 -10.24 -6.64 8.90
N PHE A 139 -9.76 -7.88 9.04
CA PHE A 139 -10.16 -8.76 10.13
C PHE A 139 -9.55 -8.34 11.47
N ALA A 140 -8.23 -8.16 11.53
CA ALA A 140 -7.54 -7.72 12.73
C ALA A 140 -7.94 -6.30 13.12
N GLY A 141 -8.14 -5.41 12.14
CA GLY A 141 -8.69 -4.08 12.38
C GLY A 141 -10.10 -4.14 12.96
N TYR A 142 -10.99 -4.97 12.42
CA TYR A 142 -12.34 -5.15 12.97
C TYR A 142 -12.31 -5.61 14.44
N VAL A 143 -11.51 -6.64 14.74
CA VAL A 143 -11.36 -7.15 16.11
C VAL A 143 -10.71 -6.12 17.02
N TRP A 144 -9.67 -5.43 16.57
CA TRP A 144 -8.98 -4.38 17.32
C TRP A 144 -9.90 -3.20 17.67
N ARG A 145 -10.77 -2.83 16.73
CA ARG A 145 -11.74 -1.74 16.86
C ARG A 145 -12.89 -2.04 17.82
N LEU A 146 -13.05 -3.30 18.25
CA LEU A 146 -13.94 -3.63 19.39
C LEU A 146 -13.38 -3.11 20.72
N PHE A 147 -12.06 -2.90 20.80
CA PHE A 147 -11.37 -2.49 22.02
C PHE A 147 -10.84 -1.06 21.95
N VAL A 148 -10.60 -0.53 20.75
CA VAL A 148 -10.06 0.81 20.56
C VAL A 148 -10.96 1.61 19.60
N PRO A 149 -11.64 2.67 20.07
CA PRO A 149 -12.51 3.46 19.22
C PRO A 149 -11.73 4.27 18.18
N LEU A 150 -12.33 4.44 17.01
CA LEU A 150 -11.76 5.20 15.90
C LEU A 150 -11.80 6.71 16.17
N ILE A 151 -10.87 7.44 15.59
CA ILE A 151 -10.99 8.90 15.49
C ILE A 151 -12.01 9.20 14.39
N SER A 152 -13.14 9.81 14.76
CA SER A 152 -14.25 10.10 13.84
C SER A 152 -13.90 11.08 12.71
N SER A 153 -12.86 11.90 12.88
CA SER A 153 -12.36 12.81 11.84
C SER A 153 -11.44 12.13 10.82
N ILE A 154 -11.06 10.87 11.03
CA ILE A 154 -10.22 10.10 10.13
C ILE A 154 -11.09 9.05 9.39
N PRO A 155 -10.99 8.95 8.06
CA PRO A 155 -11.74 7.94 7.32
C PRO A 155 -11.44 6.52 7.80
N VAL A 156 -12.47 5.67 7.79
CA VAL A 156 -12.42 4.30 8.36
C VAL A 156 -11.40 3.39 7.66
N GLY A 157 -11.14 3.62 6.37
CA GLY A 157 -10.15 2.86 5.58
C GLY A 157 -8.75 3.48 5.51
N PHE A 158 -8.50 4.58 6.23
CA PHE A 158 -7.18 5.20 6.32
C PHE A 158 -6.36 4.66 7.49
N PRO A 159 -5.02 4.71 7.41
CA PRO A 159 -4.16 4.35 8.53
C PRO A 159 -4.44 5.13 9.81
N GLN A 160 -5.12 4.53 10.78
CA GLN A 160 -5.39 5.22 12.04
C GLN A 160 -4.17 5.13 12.98
N PRO A 161 -3.86 6.18 13.77
CA PRO A 161 -2.81 6.10 14.79
C PRO A 161 -3.01 4.93 15.77
N GLN A 162 -4.27 4.60 16.08
CA GLN A 162 -4.67 3.47 16.92
C GLN A 162 -4.26 2.12 16.34
N ASP A 163 -4.18 2.01 15.01
CA ASP A 163 -3.86 0.77 14.30
C ASP A 163 -2.33 0.54 14.21
N PHE A 164 -1.51 1.40 14.82
CA PHE A 164 -0.04 1.32 14.83
C PHE A 164 0.52 -0.08 15.15
N PRO A 165 0.04 -0.79 16.20
CA PRO A 165 0.54 -2.13 16.50
C PRO A 165 0.28 -3.14 15.37
N LEU A 166 -0.86 -3.02 14.68
CA LEU A 166 -1.23 -3.88 13.56
C LEU A 166 -0.28 -3.68 12.37
N TYR A 167 0.07 -2.43 12.08
CA TYR A 167 1.00 -2.11 11.00
C TYR A 167 2.42 -2.58 11.29
N ILE A 168 2.90 -2.47 12.53
CA ILE A 168 4.20 -3.04 12.91
C ILE A 168 4.25 -4.54 12.62
N VAL A 169 3.23 -5.28 13.06
CA VAL A 169 3.15 -6.73 12.89
C VAL A 169 3.10 -7.07 11.39
N LEU A 170 2.25 -6.37 10.62
CA LEU A 170 2.13 -6.56 9.18
C LEU A 170 3.48 -6.36 8.46
N TYR A 171 4.15 -5.24 8.71
CA TYR A 171 5.43 -4.93 8.05
C TYR A 171 6.55 -5.89 8.46
N ALA A 172 6.55 -6.34 9.70
CA ALA A 172 7.50 -7.33 10.18
C ALA A 172 7.29 -8.71 9.50
N ILE A 173 6.04 -9.12 9.30
CA ILE A 173 5.70 -10.34 8.53
C ILE A 173 6.13 -10.17 7.08
N TRP A 174 5.79 -9.05 6.46
CA TRP A 174 6.17 -8.75 5.07
C TRP A 174 7.67 -8.79 4.85
N LYS A 175 8.44 -8.17 5.75
CA LYS A 175 9.91 -8.20 5.74
C LYS A 175 10.42 -9.65 5.71
N LYS A 176 9.87 -10.53 6.55
CA LYS A 176 10.28 -11.94 6.61
C LYS A 176 9.92 -12.74 5.37
N ILE A 177 8.81 -12.42 4.72
CA ILE A 177 8.43 -13.08 3.46
C ILE A 177 9.39 -12.64 2.33
N HIS A 178 9.68 -11.34 2.23
CA HIS A 178 10.40 -10.77 1.09
C HIS A 178 11.92 -10.81 1.23
N LEU A 179 12.50 -10.47 2.39
CA LEU A 179 13.96 -10.44 2.57
C LEU A 179 14.56 -11.84 2.70
N ARG A 180 13.83 -12.79 3.31
CA ARG A 180 14.29 -14.18 3.45
C ARG A 180 14.48 -14.88 2.09
N GLN A 181 13.82 -14.40 1.03
CA GLN A 181 14.04 -14.84 -0.35
C GLN A 181 15.25 -14.15 -1.01
N SER A 182 15.55 -12.89 -0.65
CA SER A 182 16.69 -12.13 -1.17
C SER A 182 18.03 -12.61 -0.60
N GLU A 183 18.06 -13.14 0.63
CA GLU A 183 19.27 -13.68 1.24
C GLU A 183 19.59 -15.09 0.73
N LYS A 184 18.56 -15.92 0.47
CA LYS A 184 18.74 -17.26 -0.13
C LYS A 184 19.28 -17.24 -1.56
N THR A 185 19.18 -16.13 -2.27
CA THR A 185 19.71 -15.97 -3.64
C THR A 185 21.15 -15.48 -3.67
N LYS A 186 21.70 -15.03 -2.54
CA LYS A 186 23.15 -14.91 -2.34
C LYS A 186 23.64 -16.23 -1.76
N GLY A 187 24.08 -17.14 -2.63
CA GLY A 187 24.77 -18.35 -2.20
C GLY A 187 25.99 -18.02 -1.32
N PRO A 188 26.52 -18.99 -0.56
CA PRO A 188 27.71 -18.77 0.25
C PRO A 188 28.85 -18.34 -0.68
N THR A 189 29.28 -17.09 -0.55
CA THR A 189 30.58 -16.62 -1.05
C THR A 189 31.67 -17.13 -0.13
#